data_AF-A0A8T7FMT2-F1
#
_entry.id   AF-A0A8T7FMT2-F1
#
_cell.length_a   1.000
_cell.length_b   1.000
_cell.length_c   1.000
_cell.angle_alpha   90.00
_cell.angle_beta   90.00
_cell.angle_gamma   90.00
#
_symmetry.space_group_name_H-M   'P 1'
#
loop_
_entity.id
_entity.type
_entity.pdbx_description
1 polymer ?
#
loop_
_entity_poly.entity_id
_entity_poly.type
_entity_poly.pdbx_seq_one_letter_code
_entity_poly.pdbx_strand_id
1 'polypeptide(L)' 'MQSEEKAILQRIVENFARNGIAADDQVTVICIPNGKTSAIEKIGDDGRTVMLDEYLVNAKLIRAGYSSRSNTVYLSLMRG' A
#
# COMPACT_ATOMS: atom_id res chain seq x y z
N MET A 1 6.26 14.47 -15.10
CA MET A 1 7.05 13.36 -14.53
C MET A 1 6.21 12.75 -13.43
N GLN A 2 5.80 11.48 -13.52
CA GLN A 2 5.19 10.82 -12.36
C GLN A 2 6.28 10.65 -11.29
N SER A 3 5.95 10.90 -10.01
CA SER A 3 6.87 10.60 -8.92
C SER A 3 7.10 9.09 -8.85
N GLU A 4 8.31 8.68 -8.48
CA GLU A 4 8.70 7.27 -8.33
C GLU A 4 7.74 6.51 -7.40
N GLU A 5 7.31 7.14 -6.31
CA GLU A 5 6.28 6.65 -5.40
C GLU A 5 4.97 6.27 -6.11
N LYS A 6 4.49 7.12 -7.02
CA LYS A 6 3.24 6.87 -7.73
C LYS A 6 3.36 5.65 -8.65
N ALA A 7 4.52 5.46 -9.28
CA ALA A 7 4.79 4.30 -10.12
C ALA A 7 4.84 3.00 -9.31
N ILE A 8 5.49 3.04 -8.13
CA ILE A 8 5.54 1.92 -7.18
C ILE A 8 4.12 1.53 -6.73
N LEU A 9 3.34 2.50 -6.24
CA LEU A 9 1.98 2.28 -5.76
C LEU A 9 1.09 1.71 -6.87
N GLN A 10 1.15 2.29 -8.08
CA GLN A 10 0.38 1.80 -9.21
C GLN A 10 0.70 0.33 -9.54
N ARG A 11 1.99 -0.03 -9.66
CA ARG A 11 2.42 -1.41 -9.96
C ARG A 11 1.89 -2.40 -8.92
N ILE A 12 2.02 -2.07 -7.64
CA ILE A 12 1.67 -2.98 -6.54
C ILE A 12 0.16 -3.14 -6.42
N VAL A 13 -0.60 -2.03 -6.47
CA VAL A 13 -2.06 -2.09 -6.41
C VAL A 13 -2.60 -2.88 -7.60
N GLU A 14 -2.08 -2.67 -8.81
CA GLU A 14 -2.51 -3.41 -9.99
C GLU A 14 -2.19 -4.92 -9.91
N ASN A 15 -1.03 -5.29 -9.38
CA ASN A 15 -0.66 -6.69 -9.18
C ASN A 15 -1.55 -7.35 -8.12
N PHE A 16 -1.77 -6.67 -6.99
CA PHE A 16 -2.63 -7.12 -5.92
C PHE A 16 -4.10 -7.26 -6.38
N ALA A 17 -4.61 -6.30 -7.15
CA ALA A 17 -5.97 -6.35 -7.68
C ALA A 17 -6.20 -7.53 -8.63
N ARG A 18 -5.22 -7.83 -9.49
CA ARG A 18 -5.32 -8.91 -10.49
C ARG A 18 -5.10 -10.29 -9.89
N ASN A 19 -4.05 -10.44 -9.09
CA ASN A 19 -3.53 -11.76 -8.71
C ASN A 19 -3.69 -12.05 -7.21
N GLY A 20 -4.07 -11.07 -6.39
CA GLY A 20 -4.07 -11.18 -4.93
C GLY A 20 -2.68 -11.22 -4.31
N ILE A 21 -1.64 -10.95 -5.10
CA ILE A 21 -0.24 -11.01 -4.67
C ILE A 21 0.15 -9.69 -4.02
N ALA A 22 0.52 -9.74 -2.74
CA ALA A 22 1.05 -8.63 -1.96
C ALA A 22 2.56 -8.79 -1.80
N ALA A 23 3.28 -8.74 -2.92
CA ALA A 23 4.74 -8.86 -2.96
C ALA A 23 5.30 -8.05 -4.13
N ASP A 24 6.52 -7.54 -3.96
CA ASP A 24 7.26 -6.78 -4.95
C ASP A 24 8.77 -6.96 -4.69
N ASP A 25 9.58 -6.96 -5.76
CA ASP A 25 11.02 -7.19 -5.64
C ASP A 25 11.80 -5.97 -5.15
N GLN A 26 11.20 -4.77 -5.22
CA GLN A 26 11.88 -3.51 -4.93
C GLN A 26 11.45 -2.88 -3.61
N VAL A 27 10.27 -3.23 -3.11
CA VAL A 27 9.71 -2.69 -1.86
C VAL A 27 9.08 -3.78 -1.01
N THR A 28 9.04 -3.55 0.30
CA THR A 28 8.28 -4.43 1.19
C THR A 28 6.79 -4.15 1.02
N VAL A 29 5.97 -5.19 0.97
CA VAL A 29 4.51 -5.05 0.88
C VAL A 29 3.87 -5.67 2.11
N ILE A 30 3.06 -4.89 2.84
CA ILE A 30 2.37 -5.32 4.06
C ILE A 30 0.87 -5.17 3.87
N CYS A 31 0.14 -6.27 3.91
CA CYS A 31 -1.31 -6.24 4.04
C CYS A 31 -1.70 -5.98 5.49
N ILE A 32 -2.41 -4.89 5.72
CA ILE A 32 -3.05 -4.58 7.00
C ILE A 32 -4.51 -5.03 6.97
N PRO A 33 -5.21 -5.10 8.11
CA PRO A 33 -6.61 -5.51 8.15
C PRO A 33 -7.49 -4.67 7.21
N ASN A 34 -8.53 -5.31 6.66
CA ASN A 34 -9.45 -4.67 5.72
C ASN A 34 -10.13 -3.42 6.31
N GLY A 35 -10.45 -2.47 5.44
CA GLY A 35 -11.17 -1.24 5.82
C GLY A 35 -10.32 -0.18 6.52
N LYS A 36 -9.02 -0.43 6.76
CA LYS A 36 -8.13 0.54 7.40
C LYS A 36 -7.84 1.70 6.45
N THR A 37 -7.74 2.91 7.00
CA THR A 37 -7.39 4.16 6.29
C THR A 37 -5.93 4.56 6.54
N SER A 38 -5.26 3.92 7.48
CA SER A 38 -3.88 4.20 7.85
C SER A 38 -3.20 2.98 8.43
N ALA A 39 -1.87 2.98 8.36
CA ALA A 39 -0.99 2.02 9.02
C ALA A 39 -0.13 2.73 10.07
N ILE A 40 0.19 2.03 11.16
CA ILE A 40 1.22 2.46 12.11
C ILE A 40 2.52 1.78 11.72
N GLU A 41 3.47 2.57 11.26
CA GLU A 41 4.84 2.17 11.01
C GLU A 41 5.65 2.37 12.29
N LYS A 42 6.39 1.33 12.71
CA LYS A 42 7.32 1.40 13.85
C LYS A 42 8.76 1.27 13.34
N ILE A 43 9.60 2.23 13.67
CA ILE A 43 11.03 2.25 13.34
C ILE A 43 11.81 2.52 14.62
N GLY A 44 12.35 1.47 15.24
CA GLY A 44 12.95 1.56 16.58
C GLY A 44 11.88 1.98 17.60
N ASP A 45 12.16 3.05 18.34
CA ASP A 45 11.25 3.62 19.34
C ASP A 45 10.27 4.66 18.75
N ASP A 46 10.45 5.04 17.48
CA ASP A 46 9.59 6.01 16.80
C ASP A 46 8.43 5.32 16.08
N GLY A 47 7.24 5.90 16.21
CA GLY A 47 6.03 5.49 15.49
C GLY A 47 5.53 6.58 14.55
N ARG A 48 5.16 6.22 13.33
CA ARG A 48 4.53 7.13 12.36
C ARG A 48 3.25 6.54 11.81
N THR A 49 2.29 7.41 11.52
CA THR A 49 1.09 7.06 10.75
C THR A 49 1.36 7.25 9.26
N VAL A 50 1.15 6.20 8.48
CA VAL A 50 1.10 6.24 7.02
C VAL A 50 -0.37 6.29 6.60
N MET A 51 -0.78 7.36 5.94
CA MET A 51 -2.14 7.48 5.40
C MET A 51 -2.25 6.69 4.10
N LEU A 52 -3.41 6.06 3.89
CA LEU A 52 -3.67 5.29 2.69
C LEU A 52 -4.65 6.05 1.80
N ASP A 53 -4.32 6.16 0.52
CA ASP A 53 -5.20 6.66 -0.52
C ASP A 53 -6.02 5.54 -1.15
N GLU A 54 -7.16 5.89 -1.72
CA GLU A 54 -8.06 4.94 -2.37
C GLU A 54 -7.72 4.74 -3.85
N TYR A 55 -7.67 3.48 -4.26
CA TYR A 55 -7.40 3.04 -5.62
C TYR A 55 -8.51 2.09 -6.06
N LEU A 56 -9.25 2.46 -7.11
CA LEU A 56 -10.23 1.60 -7.75
C LEU A 56 -9.58 0.90 -8.95
N VAL A 57 -9.34 -0.41 -8.83
CA VAL A 57 -8.74 -1.22 -9.89
C VAL A 57 -9.58 -2.48 -10.10
N ASN A 58 -10.04 -2.72 -11.33
CA ASN A 58 -10.87 -3.89 -11.69
C ASN A 58 -12.08 -4.08 -10.77
N ALA A 59 -12.81 -2.99 -10.49
CA ALA A 59 -13.95 -2.95 -9.55
C ALA A 59 -13.62 -3.34 -8.09
N LYS A 60 -12.34 -3.47 -7.72
CA LYS A 60 -11.88 -3.64 -6.34
C LYS A 60 -11.40 -2.30 -5.81
N LEU A 61 -11.93 -1.88 -4.68
CA LEU A 61 -11.45 -0.72 -3.95
C LEU A 61 -10.34 -1.16 -2.99
N ILE A 62 -9.13 -0.68 -3.24
CA ILE A 62 -7.93 -0.99 -2.47
C ILE A 62 -7.40 0.32 -1.90
N ARG A 63 -7.04 0.31 -0.62
CA ARG A 63 -6.33 1.42 0.00
C ARG A 63 -4.84 1.12 0.05
N ALA A 64 -4.02 2.05 -0.40
CA ALA A 64 -2.58 1.89 -0.43
C ALA A 64 -1.84 3.16 0.00
N GLY A 65 -0.70 3.00 0.66
CA GLY A 65 0.16 4.10 1.05
C GLY A 65 1.61 3.65 1.11
N TYR A 66 2.52 4.53 0.71
CA TYR A 66 3.94 4.27 0.66
C TYR A 66 4.69 5.02 1.77
N SER A 67 5.62 4.33 2.41
CA SER A 67 6.61 4.93 3.27
C SER A 67 7.98 4.87 2.60
N SER A 68 8.50 6.01 2.18
CA SER A 68 9.87 6.13 1.68
C SER A 68 10.94 5.88 2.75
N ARG A 69 10.56 5.93 4.03
CA ARG A 69 11.50 5.75 5.15
C ARG A 69 11.86 4.28 5.37
N SER A 70 10.87 3.39 5.28
CA SER A 70 11.07 1.94 5.38
C SER A 70 11.05 1.22 4.03
N ASN A 71 10.81 1.97 2.94
CA ASN A 71 10.58 1.41 1.61
C ASN A 71 9.47 0.35 1.61
N THR A 72 8.34 0.69 2.23
CA THR A 72 7.20 -0.22 2.46
C THR A 72 5.91 0.34 1.89
N VAL A 73 5.15 -0.51 1.20
CA VAL A 73 3.77 -0.25 0.79
C VAL A 73 2.81 -1.00 1.71
N TYR A 74 1.86 -0.28 2.27
CA TYR A 74 0.78 -0.83 3.07
C TYR A 74 -0.47 -0.97 2.21
N LEU A 75 -1.12 -2.13 2.25
CA LEU A 75 -2.33 -2.43 1.50
C LEU A 75 -3.48 -2.78 2.46
N SER A 76 -4.66 -2.22 2.22
CA SER A 76 -5.90 -2.59 2.88
C SER A 76 -7.00 -2.77 1.85
N LEU A 77 -7.61 -3.96 1.80
CA LEU A 77 -8.76 -4.18 0.94
C LEU A 77 -10.01 -3.54 1.56
N MET A 78 -10.81 -2.85 0.76
CA MET A 78 -12.17 -2.48 1.16
C MET A 78 -13.09 -3.64 0.84
N ARG A 79 -13.78 -4.19 1.86
CA ARG A 79 -14.92 -5.07 1.59
C ARG A 79 -16.08 -4.17 1.13
N GLY A 80 -16.62 -4.49 -0.05
CA GLY A 80 -17.92 -4.00 -0.49
C GLY A 80 -19.04 -4.66 0.29
#